data_AF-A0A538CPU8-F1
#
_entry.id   AF-A0A538CPU8-F1
#
_cell.length_a   1.000
_cell.length_b   1.000
_cell.length_c   1.000
_cell.angle_alpha   90.00
_cell.angle_beta   90.00
_cell.angle_gamma   90.00
#
_symmetry.space_group_name_H-M   'P 1'
#
loop_
_entity.id
_entity.type
_entity.pdbx_description
1 polymer ?
#
loop_
_entity_poly.entity_id
_entity_poly.type
_entity_poly.pdbx_seq_one_letter_code
_entity_poly.pdbx_strand_id
1 'polypeptide(L)'
;MRGRTVAVLEKRGRFLVGIPFFPRHGGDRHRSIAVDRDRNARPGSLVVLRSGSGRAKIDRVLGKPEVARDVIEALMIDRGLARRFPPGVERAAKEASETVEPGDRTDFRDLPTFTIDPVTAKDFDDAVSAEQIDGNSHPSRWRIWVHIADVSAYVRPGSQIDREAYQRATSVYVPGAVEPMLPEILSNGACSLVPGQERLAVTVEMELHGAEVVKSTFH
;
A
#
# COMPACT_ATOMS: atom_id res chain seq x y z
N MET A 1 4.64 -15.70 -8.32
CA MET A 1 4.37 -15.06 -9.64
C MET A 1 5.20 -15.58 -10.82
N ARG A 2 5.92 -16.71 -10.70
CA ARG A 2 6.59 -17.30 -11.88
C ARG A 2 5.54 -17.70 -12.93
N GLY A 3 5.73 -17.26 -14.17
CA GLY A 3 4.91 -17.68 -15.31
C GLY A 3 3.77 -16.74 -15.72
N ARG A 4 3.73 -15.48 -15.25
CA ARG A 4 2.89 -14.43 -15.86
C ARG A 4 3.73 -13.51 -16.74
N THR A 5 3.17 -13.03 -17.85
CA THR A 5 3.80 -12.05 -18.75
C THR A 5 2.74 -11.09 -19.25
N VAL A 6 2.97 -9.79 -19.12
CA VAL A 6 2.13 -8.78 -19.77
C VAL A 6 2.51 -8.67 -21.24
N ALA A 7 1.52 -8.71 -22.12
CA ALA A 7 1.73 -8.67 -23.56
C ALA A 7 0.62 -7.91 -24.28
N VAL A 8 0.92 -7.41 -25.49
CA VAL A 8 -0.08 -6.94 -26.45
C VAL A 8 -0.35 -8.07 -27.45
N LEU A 9 -1.62 -8.33 -27.73
CA LEU A 9 -2.01 -9.34 -28.69
C LEU A 9 -1.81 -8.85 -30.13
N GLU A 10 -1.17 -9.67 -30.95
CA GLU A 10 -1.00 -9.43 -32.38
C GLU A 10 -1.46 -10.64 -33.19
N LYS A 11 -1.86 -10.38 -34.44
CA LYS A 11 -2.15 -11.43 -35.41
C LYS A 11 -0.95 -11.62 -36.32
N ARG A 12 -0.36 -12.81 -36.32
CA ARG A 12 0.69 -13.21 -37.27
C ARG A 12 0.16 -14.33 -38.17
N GLY A 13 -0.21 -13.95 -39.39
CA GLY A 13 -0.92 -14.85 -40.31
C GLY A 13 -2.26 -15.32 -39.72
N ARG A 14 -2.39 -16.64 -39.51
CA ARG A 14 -3.60 -17.25 -38.92
C ARG A 14 -3.55 -17.39 -37.39
N PHE A 15 -2.41 -17.08 -36.79
CA PHE A 15 -2.14 -17.28 -35.36
C PHE A 15 -2.28 -15.98 -34.58
N LEU A 16 -2.71 -16.12 -33.33
CA LEU A 16 -2.68 -15.05 -32.33
C LEU A 16 -1.42 -15.25 -31.49
N VAL A 17 -0.65 -14.18 -31.33
CA VAL A 17 0.56 -14.16 -30.53
C VAL A 17 0.50 -13.01 -29.53
N GLY A 18 1.21 -13.14 -28.41
CA GLY A 18 1.44 -12.05 -27.48
C GLY A 18 2.86 -11.54 -27.63
N ILE A 19 3.02 -10.23 -27.81
CA ILE A 19 4.30 -9.55 -27.76
C ILE A 19 4.49 -8.98 -26.36
N PRO A 20 5.52 -9.38 -25.59
CA PRO A 20 5.78 -8.83 -24.27
C PRO A 20 5.79 -7.29 -24.30
N PHE A 21 5.01 -6.68 -23.42
CA PHE A 21 4.85 -5.22 -23.42
C PHE A 21 6.00 -4.52 -22.69
N PHE A 22 6.48 -5.10 -21.59
CA PHE A 22 7.62 -4.59 -20.84
C PHE A 22 8.90 -5.39 -21.16
N PRO A 23 10.05 -4.73 -21.35
CA PRO A 23 11.32 -5.43 -21.56
C PRO A 23 11.72 -6.20 -20.30
N ARG A 24 12.16 -7.45 -20.44
CA ARG A 24 12.89 -8.15 -19.39
C ARG A 24 14.37 -7.81 -19.53
N HIS A 25 15.05 -7.46 -18.43
CA HIS A 25 16.50 -7.27 -18.45
C HIS A 25 17.19 -8.53 -19.01
N GLY A 26 17.94 -8.37 -20.10
CA GLY A 26 18.67 -9.45 -20.77
C GLY A 26 17.83 -10.36 -21.70
N GLY A 27 16.54 -10.07 -21.90
CA GLY A 27 15.66 -10.84 -22.78
C GLY A 27 15.44 -10.18 -24.14
N ASP A 28 15.32 -11.00 -25.19
CA ASP A 28 14.99 -10.52 -26.54
C ASP A 28 13.58 -9.91 -26.56
N ARG A 29 13.51 -8.60 -26.88
CA ARG A 29 12.27 -7.81 -26.96
C ARG A 29 11.27 -8.35 -28.00
N HIS A 30 11.71 -9.24 -28.89
CA HIS A 30 10.91 -9.68 -30.04
C HIS A 30 10.40 -11.11 -29.98
N ARG A 31 10.64 -11.85 -28.88
CA ARG A 31 10.15 -13.23 -28.79
C ARG A 31 8.64 -13.25 -28.59
N SER A 32 7.92 -13.43 -29.70
CA SER A 32 6.46 -13.61 -29.69
C SER A 32 6.09 -14.91 -28.98
N ILE A 33 5.08 -14.84 -28.12
CA ILE A 33 4.54 -15.99 -27.39
C ILE A 33 3.32 -16.49 -28.16
N ALA A 34 3.24 -17.78 -28.49
CA ALA A 34 2.04 -18.34 -29.09
C ALA A 34 0.91 -18.37 -28.06
N VAL A 35 -0.26 -17.85 -28.41
CA VAL A 35 -1.39 -17.69 -27.48
C VAL A 35 -2.61 -18.48 -27.97
N ASP A 36 -3.35 -19.07 -27.04
CA ASP A 36 -4.65 -19.69 -27.32
C ASP A 36 -5.70 -18.62 -27.68
N ARG A 37 -6.65 -18.95 -28.56
CA ARG A 37 -7.72 -18.00 -28.90
C ARG A 37 -8.66 -17.84 -27.71
N ASP A 38 -9.02 -16.61 -27.42
CA ASP A 38 -10.03 -16.24 -26.43
C ASP A 38 -11.11 -15.39 -27.12
N ARG A 39 -12.38 -15.61 -26.77
CA ARG A 39 -13.52 -14.90 -27.38
C ARG A 39 -13.58 -13.43 -26.97
N ASN A 40 -13.01 -13.10 -25.82
CA ASN A 40 -13.05 -11.78 -25.20
C ASN A 40 -11.82 -10.92 -25.54
N ALA A 41 -10.83 -11.49 -26.24
CA ALA A 41 -9.58 -10.80 -26.55
C ALA A 41 -9.40 -10.64 -28.06
N ARG A 42 -8.93 -9.46 -28.47
CA ARG A 42 -8.72 -9.10 -29.89
C ARG A 42 -7.27 -8.63 -30.10
N PRO A 43 -6.74 -8.69 -31.34
CA PRO A 43 -5.50 -8.00 -31.65
C PRO A 43 -5.53 -6.53 -31.19
N GLY A 44 -4.42 -6.04 -30.64
CA GLY A 44 -4.29 -4.74 -29.98
C GLY A 44 -4.65 -4.75 -28.48
N SER A 45 -5.23 -5.83 -27.95
CA SER A 45 -5.56 -5.88 -26.51
C SER A 45 -4.30 -6.06 -25.67
N LEU A 46 -4.19 -5.28 -24.59
CA LEU A 46 -3.22 -5.49 -23.52
C LEU A 46 -3.74 -6.58 -22.59
N VAL A 47 -2.93 -7.62 -22.35
CA VAL A 47 -3.34 -8.83 -21.62
C VAL A 47 -2.26 -9.33 -20.67
N VAL A 48 -2.69 -10.10 -19.68
CA VAL A 48 -1.83 -10.95 -18.86
C VAL A 48 -1.88 -12.36 -19.42
N LEU A 49 -0.72 -12.89 -19.80
CA LEU A 49 -0.54 -14.26 -20.25
C LEU A 49 -0.03 -15.13 -19.10
N ARG A 50 -0.54 -16.35 -19.03
CA ARG A 50 -0.03 -17.40 -18.14
C ARG A 50 0.68 -18.47 -18.98
N SER A 51 1.86 -18.88 -18.53
CA SER A 51 2.59 -19.99 -19.16
C SER A 51 1.72 -21.24 -19.24
N GLY A 52 1.76 -21.91 -20.39
CA GLY A 52 1.08 -23.19 -20.64
C GLY A 52 2.01 -24.18 -21.34
N SER A 53 1.56 -25.44 -21.44
CA SER A 53 2.27 -26.50 -22.15
C SER A 53 2.16 -26.30 -23.66
N GLY A 54 3.00 -25.41 -24.22
CA GLY A 54 3.09 -25.11 -25.65
C GLY A 54 2.61 -23.70 -25.99
N ARG A 55 1.33 -23.39 -25.74
CA ARG A 55 0.74 -22.05 -25.93
C ARG A 55 0.40 -21.44 -24.58
N ALA A 56 0.60 -20.13 -24.47
CA ALA A 56 0.16 -19.37 -23.30
C ALA A 56 -1.35 -19.16 -23.33
N LYS A 57 -1.96 -19.12 -22.15
CA LYS A 57 -3.38 -18.80 -21.99
C LYS A 57 -3.54 -17.34 -21.58
N ILE A 58 -4.60 -16.71 -22.06
CA ILE A 58 -4.99 -15.37 -21.62
C ILE A 58 -5.60 -15.52 -20.22
N ASP A 59 -4.93 -14.94 -19.22
CA ASP A 59 -5.38 -14.93 -17.83
C ASP A 59 -6.35 -13.77 -17.60
N ARG A 60 -6.02 -12.60 -18.15
CA ARG A 60 -6.84 -11.38 -18.02
C ARG A 60 -6.67 -10.47 -19.22
N VAL A 61 -7.76 -9.85 -19.67
CA VAL A 61 -7.71 -8.71 -20.60
C VAL A 61 -7.69 -7.44 -19.76
N LEU A 62 -6.64 -6.63 -19.91
CA LEU A 62 -6.44 -5.39 -19.14
C LEU A 62 -7.05 -4.18 -19.85
N GLY A 63 -7.12 -4.22 -21.18
CA GLY A 63 -7.66 -3.13 -22.00
C GLY A 63 -6.73 -2.82 -23.16
N LYS A 64 -6.29 -1.57 -23.28
CA LYS A 64 -5.52 -1.08 -24.44
C LYS A 64 -4.18 -0.47 -24.04
N PRO A 65 -3.10 -0.66 -24.83
CA PRO A 65 -1.79 -0.08 -24.53
C PRO A 65 -1.75 1.44 -24.66
N GLU A 66 -2.73 2.07 -25.32
CA GLU A 66 -2.83 3.54 -25.44
C GLU A 66 -3.54 4.20 -24.23
N VAL A 67 -4.11 3.42 -23.30
CA VAL A 67 -4.83 3.93 -22.14
C VAL A 67 -3.90 3.88 -20.91
N ALA A 68 -3.53 5.05 -20.38
CA ALA A 68 -2.57 5.16 -19.28
C ALA A 68 -2.94 4.32 -18.05
N ARG A 69 -4.22 4.32 -17.65
CA ARG A 69 -4.72 3.49 -16.54
C ARG A 69 -4.46 2.00 -16.76
N ASP A 70 -4.72 1.50 -17.97
CA ASP A 70 -4.58 0.07 -18.30
C ASP A 70 -3.08 -0.32 -18.32
N VAL A 71 -2.21 0.59 -18.77
CA VAL A 71 -0.74 0.42 -18.74
C VAL A 71 -0.20 0.42 -17.31
N ILE A 72 -0.68 1.32 -16.44
CA ILE A 72 -0.29 1.36 -15.02
C ILE A 72 -0.69 0.05 -14.33
N GLU A 73 -1.91 -0.43 -14.59
CA GLU A 73 -2.35 -1.74 -14.09
C GLU A 73 -1.47 -2.89 -14.58
N ALA A 74 -1.11 -2.87 -15.85
CA ALA A 74 -0.22 -3.86 -16.43
C ALA A 74 1.17 -3.82 -15.79
N LEU A 75 1.72 -2.63 -15.57
CA LEU A 75 3.02 -2.43 -14.94
C LEU A 75 3.03 -3.01 -13.52
N MET A 76 1.99 -2.74 -12.72
CA MET A 76 1.87 -3.30 -11.38
C MET A 76 1.92 -4.83 -11.39
N ILE A 77 1.14 -5.47 -12.29
CA ILE A 77 1.13 -6.94 -12.41
C ILE A 77 2.49 -7.48 -12.86
N ASP A 78 3.13 -6.82 -13.83
CA ASP A 78 4.44 -7.23 -14.35
C ASP A 78 5.53 -7.20 -13.27
N ARG A 79 5.47 -6.21 -12.37
CA ARG A 79 6.37 -6.10 -11.21
C ARG A 79 6.01 -6.99 -10.04
N GLY A 80 4.96 -7.77 -10.17
CA GLY A 80 4.55 -8.73 -9.17
C GLY A 80 3.67 -8.14 -8.05
N LEU A 81 3.10 -6.96 -8.27
CA LEU A 81 2.14 -6.36 -7.35
C LEU A 81 0.76 -7.00 -7.54
N ALA A 82 0.06 -7.22 -6.43
CA ALA A 82 -1.20 -7.94 -6.39
C ALA A 82 -2.24 -7.19 -5.54
N ARG A 83 -3.19 -6.53 -6.23
CA ARG A 83 -4.25 -5.70 -5.62
C ARG A 83 -5.14 -6.36 -4.59
N ARG A 84 -5.04 -7.68 -4.40
CA ARG A 84 -5.89 -8.42 -3.47
C ARG A 84 -5.02 -9.10 -2.43
N PHE A 85 -5.37 -8.91 -1.17
CA PHE A 85 -4.82 -9.70 -0.10
C PHE A 85 -5.39 -11.13 -0.15
N PRO A 86 -4.62 -12.13 0.31
CA PRO A 86 -5.14 -13.47 0.52
C PRO A 86 -6.36 -13.43 1.47
N PRO A 87 -7.43 -14.23 1.23
CA PRO A 87 -8.62 -14.21 2.09
C PRO A 87 -8.35 -14.50 3.57
N GLY A 88 -7.30 -15.27 3.86
CA GLY A 88 -6.82 -15.46 5.23
C GLY A 88 -6.41 -14.14 5.87
N VAL A 89 -5.55 -13.37 5.19
CA VAL A 89 -5.01 -12.09 5.67
C VAL A 89 -6.14 -11.08 5.92
N GLU A 90 -7.09 -10.96 5.00
CA GLU A 90 -8.27 -10.10 5.17
C GLU A 90 -9.07 -10.46 6.43
N ARG A 91 -9.28 -11.76 6.67
CA ARG A 91 -10.02 -12.22 7.86
C ARG A 91 -9.27 -11.90 9.16
N ALA A 92 -7.95 -12.12 9.22
CA ALA A 92 -7.20 -11.74 10.43
C ALA A 92 -7.11 -10.23 10.62
N ALA A 93 -7.03 -9.45 9.55
CA ALA A 93 -7.04 -8.00 9.64
C ALA A 93 -8.36 -7.49 10.24
N LYS A 94 -9.49 -8.06 9.80
CA LYS A 94 -10.80 -7.80 10.40
C LYS A 94 -10.85 -8.20 11.88
N GLU A 95 -10.42 -9.41 12.20
CA GLU A 95 -10.39 -9.91 13.59
C GLU A 95 -9.51 -9.01 14.49
N ALA A 96 -8.32 -8.62 14.05
CA ALA A 96 -7.44 -7.72 14.78
C ALA A 96 -8.10 -6.34 14.99
N SER A 97 -8.80 -5.81 13.99
CA SER A 97 -9.51 -4.53 14.12
C SER A 97 -10.66 -4.54 15.14
N GLU A 98 -11.20 -5.72 15.46
CA GLU A 98 -12.36 -5.89 16.35
C GLU A 98 -11.97 -6.33 17.78
N THR A 99 -10.75 -6.82 17.99
CA THR A 99 -10.35 -7.51 19.24
C THR A 99 -9.19 -6.87 19.99
N VAL A 100 -8.46 -5.93 19.37
CA VAL A 100 -7.36 -5.23 20.03
C VAL A 100 -7.92 -4.23 21.04
N GLU A 101 -7.68 -4.52 22.31
CA GLU A 101 -8.02 -3.64 23.43
C GLU A 101 -6.85 -2.67 23.75
N PRO A 102 -7.13 -1.45 24.26
CA PRO A 102 -6.09 -0.48 24.58
C PRO A 102 -5.07 -0.95 25.63
N GLY A 103 -5.52 -1.67 26.65
CA GLY A 103 -4.68 -2.08 27.79
C GLY A 103 -4.25 -0.88 28.65
N ASP A 104 -3.15 -1.03 29.38
CA ASP A 104 -2.56 0.03 30.20
C ASP A 104 -1.77 1.00 29.31
N ARG A 105 -2.43 2.06 28.83
CA ARG A 105 -1.82 3.13 28.02
C ARG A 105 -2.04 4.50 28.64
N THR A 106 -1.12 5.42 28.34
CA THR A 106 -1.30 6.84 28.67
C THR A 106 -2.46 7.41 27.85
N ASP A 107 -3.38 8.07 28.53
CA ASP A 107 -4.55 8.70 27.91
C ASP A 107 -4.22 10.13 27.47
N PHE A 108 -4.27 10.37 26.16
CA PHE A 108 -4.04 11.67 25.53
C PHE A 108 -5.31 12.25 24.86
N ARG A 109 -6.50 11.69 25.11
CA ARG A 109 -7.74 12.09 24.41
C ARG A 109 -8.12 13.56 24.61
N ASP A 110 -7.71 14.18 25.71
CA ASP A 110 -7.98 15.58 26.00
C ASP A 110 -6.96 16.56 25.35
N LEU A 111 -5.89 16.06 24.73
CA LEU A 111 -4.92 16.90 24.03
C LEU A 111 -5.48 17.37 22.66
N PRO A 112 -5.39 18.68 22.34
CA PRO A 112 -5.70 19.17 21.00
C PRO A 112 -4.75 18.57 19.96
N THR A 113 -5.24 17.54 19.26
CA THR A 113 -4.46 16.72 18.32
C THR A 113 -5.00 16.91 16.91
N PHE A 114 -4.12 17.05 15.93
CA PHE A 114 -4.50 17.17 14.51
C PHE A 114 -3.56 16.40 13.58
N THR A 115 -4.09 15.96 12.44
CA THR A 115 -3.33 15.39 11.32
C THR A 115 -3.22 16.44 10.20
N ILE A 116 -2.18 16.38 9.36
CA ILE A 116 -1.99 17.30 8.24
C ILE A 116 -1.63 16.49 7.01
N ASP A 117 -2.61 16.30 6.13
CA ASP A 117 -2.51 15.36 5.01
C ASP A 117 -3.09 15.94 3.71
N PRO A 118 -2.71 15.39 2.54
CA PRO A 118 -3.39 15.68 1.29
C PRO A 118 -4.89 15.37 1.36
N VAL A 119 -5.71 16.15 0.64
CA VAL A 119 -7.18 15.98 0.60
C VAL A 119 -7.66 14.59 0.18
N THR A 120 -6.82 13.81 -0.49
CA THR A 120 -7.14 12.45 -0.97
C THR A 120 -6.65 11.34 -0.03
N ALA A 121 -5.93 11.67 1.05
CA ALA A 121 -5.42 10.70 2.00
C ALA A 121 -6.56 10.04 2.80
N LYS A 122 -6.35 8.78 3.18
CA LYS A 122 -7.31 7.99 3.97
C LYS A 122 -6.67 7.26 5.14
N ASP A 123 -5.34 7.21 5.15
CA ASP A 123 -4.44 6.55 6.07
C ASP A 123 -3.61 7.63 6.76
N PHE A 124 -4.15 8.14 7.87
CA PHE A 124 -3.48 9.14 8.69
C PHE A 124 -2.53 8.43 9.67
N ASP A 125 -1.25 8.36 9.30
CA ASP A 125 -0.23 7.62 10.04
C ASP A 125 0.30 8.40 11.25
N ASP A 126 0.25 9.73 11.21
CA ASP A 126 0.76 10.60 12.25
C ASP A 126 -0.18 11.75 12.61
N ALA A 127 -0.11 12.17 13.87
CA ALA A 127 -0.80 13.33 14.41
C ALA A 127 0.12 14.11 15.34
N VAL A 128 -0.15 15.41 15.48
CA VAL A 128 0.67 16.32 16.29
C VAL A 128 -0.19 17.06 17.31
N SER A 129 0.34 17.18 18.52
CA SER A 129 -0.13 18.10 19.55
C SER A 129 1.03 19.03 19.95
N ALA A 130 0.74 20.26 20.36
CA ALA A 130 1.77 21.19 20.83
C ALA A 130 1.24 22.13 21.90
N GLU A 131 2.07 22.41 22.90
CA GLU A 131 1.81 23.33 23.99
C GLU A 131 3.05 24.20 24.24
N GLN A 132 2.86 25.50 24.45
CA GLN A 132 3.95 26.38 24.84
C GLN A 132 4.14 26.30 26.37
N ILE A 133 5.33 25.93 26.83
CA ILE A 133 5.63 25.72 28.27
C ILE A 133 5.80 27.08 28.97
N ASP A 134 6.42 28.05 28.30
CA ASP A 134 6.74 29.36 28.86
C ASP A 134 6.10 30.46 28.00
N GLY A 135 5.19 31.22 28.59
CA GLY A 135 4.61 32.40 27.94
C GLY A 135 5.70 33.43 27.59
N ASN A 136 5.99 33.57 26.29
CA ASN A 136 6.80 34.60 25.65
C ASN A 136 8.33 34.65 25.96
N SER A 137 8.90 33.65 26.63
CA SER A 137 10.38 33.52 26.75
C SER A 137 11.03 33.30 25.38
N HIS A 138 12.25 33.82 25.21
CA HIS A 138 13.07 33.66 23.99
C HIS A 138 14.46 33.08 24.34
N PRO A 139 14.86 31.93 23.78
CA PRO A 139 14.07 31.05 22.90
C PRO A 139 12.84 30.47 23.61
N SER A 140 11.74 30.29 22.87
CA SER A 140 10.52 29.71 23.43
C SER A 140 10.71 28.24 23.79
N ARG A 141 10.08 27.82 24.88
CA ARG A 141 10.00 26.41 25.27
C ARG A 141 8.67 25.83 24.85
N TRP A 142 8.72 24.69 24.17
CA TRP A 142 7.55 23.99 23.65
C TRP A 142 7.56 22.55 24.12
N ARG A 143 6.38 22.01 24.39
CA ARG A 143 6.14 20.58 24.47
C ARG A 143 5.41 20.17 23.20
N ILE A 144 5.96 19.20 22.49
CA ILE A 144 5.40 18.67 21.25
C ILE A 144 5.20 17.17 21.43
N TRP A 145 4.04 16.68 21.02
CA TRP A 145 3.76 15.26 20.91
C TRP A 145 3.62 14.90 19.45
N VAL A 146 4.33 13.86 19.04
CA VAL A 146 4.12 13.22 17.74
C VAL A 146 3.54 11.84 18.04
N HIS A 147 2.31 11.63 17.60
CA HIS A 147 1.56 10.40 17.76
C HIS A 147 1.64 9.63 16.45
N ILE A 148 2.23 8.44 16.46
CA ILE A 148 2.30 7.55 15.31
C ILE A 148 1.31 6.41 15.50
N ALA A 149 0.51 6.10 14.48
CA ALA A 149 -0.40 4.96 14.46
C ALA A 149 0.28 3.68 15.01
N ASP A 150 -0.30 3.05 16.04
CA ASP A 150 0.28 1.84 16.63
C ASP A 150 -0.11 0.61 15.80
N VAL A 151 0.46 0.51 14.60
CA VAL A 151 0.29 -0.65 13.70
C VAL A 151 0.71 -1.94 14.39
N SER A 152 1.70 -1.88 15.29
CA SER A 152 2.23 -3.05 16.01
C SER A 152 1.23 -3.67 16.98
N ALA A 153 0.22 -2.89 17.41
CA ALA A 153 -0.89 -3.40 18.20
C ALA A 153 -1.73 -4.43 17.41
N TYR A 154 -1.92 -4.17 16.11
CA TYR A 154 -2.76 -4.96 15.20
C TYR A 154 -1.97 -6.01 14.40
N VAL A 155 -0.70 -5.74 14.11
CA VAL A 155 0.15 -6.58 13.26
C VAL A 155 1.26 -7.20 14.11
N ARG A 156 1.00 -8.38 14.67
CA ARG A 156 1.96 -9.08 15.54
C ARG A 156 3.02 -9.84 14.73
N PRO A 157 4.29 -9.87 15.19
CA PRO A 157 5.36 -10.60 14.52
C PRO A 157 5.00 -12.06 14.24
N GLY A 158 5.31 -12.55 13.04
CA GLY A 158 5.04 -13.92 12.61
C GLY A 158 3.59 -14.21 12.24
N SER A 159 2.66 -13.28 12.46
CA SER A 159 1.27 -13.39 12.02
C SER A 159 1.17 -13.42 10.49
N GLN A 160 0.02 -13.84 9.96
CA GLN A 160 -0.19 -13.84 8.52
C GLN A 160 -0.26 -12.42 7.92
N ILE A 161 -0.71 -11.43 8.70
CA ILE A 161 -0.71 -10.02 8.29
C ILE A 161 0.73 -9.53 8.19
N ASP A 162 1.56 -9.81 9.21
CA ASP A 162 2.99 -9.47 9.23
C ASP A 162 3.75 -10.09 8.03
N ARG A 163 3.54 -11.38 7.75
CA ARG A 163 4.19 -12.04 6.60
C ARG A 163 3.79 -11.44 5.26
N GLU A 164 2.54 -11.03 5.11
CA GLU A 164 2.06 -10.38 3.89
C GLU A 164 2.58 -8.94 3.78
N ALA A 165 2.56 -8.18 4.88
CA ALA A 165 3.15 -6.85 4.96
C ALA A 165 4.64 -6.89 4.64
N TYR A 166 5.39 -7.88 5.16
CA TYR A 166 6.80 -8.11 4.85
C TYR A 166 7.03 -8.43 3.37
N GLN A 167 6.16 -9.23 2.75
CA GLN A 167 6.25 -9.54 1.32
C GLN A 167 5.98 -8.32 0.43
N ARG A 168 5.06 -7.45 0.85
CA ARG A 168 4.73 -6.20 0.15
C ARG A 168 5.78 -5.10 0.41
N ALA A 169 6.37 -5.10 1.60
CA ALA A 169 7.38 -4.18 2.15
C ALA A 169 6.96 -2.71 2.25
N THR A 170 6.19 -2.19 1.31
CA THR A 170 5.77 -0.80 1.26
C THR A 170 4.48 -0.64 0.44
N SER A 171 3.71 0.41 0.72
CA SER A 171 2.58 0.80 -0.12
C SER A 171 3.11 1.43 -1.41
N VAL A 172 2.60 0.99 -2.56
CA VAL A 172 3.00 1.53 -3.87
C VAL A 172 1.92 2.46 -4.39
N TYR A 173 2.26 3.75 -4.50
CA TYR A 173 1.39 4.79 -5.02
C TYR A 173 1.66 5.02 -6.51
N VAL A 174 0.62 4.90 -7.32
CA VAL A 174 0.64 5.22 -8.77
C VAL A 174 -0.49 6.19 -9.09
N PRO A 175 -0.44 6.94 -10.20
CA PRO A 175 -1.53 7.83 -10.57
C PRO A 175 -2.88 7.10 -10.61
N GLY A 176 -3.79 7.47 -9.70
CA GLY A 176 -5.15 6.94 -9.61
C GLY A 176 -5.29 5.55 -8.96
N ALA A 177 -4.23 4.96 -8.40
CA ALA A 177 -4.33 3.70 -7.65
C ALA A 177 -3.25 3.57 -6.57
N VAL A 178 -3.57 2.80 -5.54
CA VAL A 178 -2.65 2.43 -4.46
C VAL A 178 -2.65 0.91 -4.34
N GLU A 179 -1.46 0.33 -4.21
CA GLU A 179 -1.27 -1.04 -3.75
C GLU A 179 -0.82 -0.97 -2.29
N PRO A 180 -1.73 -1.14 -1.32
CA PRO A 180 -1.40 -0.90 0.08
C PRO A 180 -0.57 -2.05 0.66
N MET A 181 0.28 -1.72 1.63
CA MET A 181 1.05 -2.71 2.40
C MET A 181 0.15 -3.54 3.32
N LEU A 182 -0.88 -2.91 3.89
CA LEU A 182 -1.83 -3.52 4.82
C LEU A 182 -3.25 -3.52 4.23
N PRO A 183 -4.11 -4.46 4.65
CA PRO A 183 -5.53 -4.42 4.29
C PRO A 183 -6.20 -3.10 4.72
N GLU A 184 -7.14 -2.60 3.91
CA GLU A 184 -7.76 -1.28 4.12
C GLU A 184 -8.45 -1.14 5.48
N ILE A 185 -8.99 -2.24 6.03
CA ILE A 185 -9.63 -2.25 7.35
C ILE A 185 -8.66 -1.87 8.48
N LEU A 186 -7.36 -2.12 8.28
CA LEU A 186 -6.31 -1.67 9.17
C LEU A 186 -5.80 -0.29 8.74
N SER A 187 -5.29 -0.15 7.50
CA SER A 187 -4.60 1.07 7.08
C SER A 187 -5.48 2.32 7.15
N ASN A 188 -6.70 2.24 6.61
CA ASN A 188 -7.63 3.38 6.54
C ASN A 188 -8.61 3.40 7.72
N GLY A 189 -8.53 2.37 8.58
CA GLY A 189 -9.50 2.10 9.63
C GLY A 189 -8.83 2.15 11.00
N ALA A 190 -8.50 0.97 11.52
CA ALA A 190 -8.04 0.81 12.90
C ALA A 190 -6.70 1.50 13.20
N CYS A 191 -5.79 1.56 12.22
CA CYS A 191 -4.50 2.24 12.38
C CYS A 191 -4.58 3.73 12.04
N SER A 192 -5.50 4.15 11.17
CA SER A 192 -5.61 5.56 10.79
C SER A 192 -6.09 6.41 11.97
N LEU A 193 -5.37 7.50 12.26
CA LEU A 193 -5.69 8.51 13.27
C LEU A 193 -6.83 9.45 12.82
N VAL A 194 -7.97 8.86 12.43
CA VAL A 194 -9.14 9.59 11.92
C VAL A 194 -9.77 10.50 12.99
N PRO A 195 -10.29 11.67 12.61
CA PRO A 195 -10.83 12.64 13.56
C PRO A 195 -12.06 12.10 14.31
N GLY A 196 -12.15 12.43 15.60
CA GLY A 196 -13.30 12.12 16.45
C GLY A 196 -13.43 10.65 16.84
N GLN A 197 -12.41 9.83 16.64
CA GLN A 197 -12.39 8.44 17.07
C GLN A 197 -11.15 8.14 17.89
N GLU A 198 -11.30 7.28 18.90
CA GLU A 198 -10.19 6.81 19.71
C GLU A 198 -9.29 5.88 18.90
N ARG A 199 -7.98 6.09 18.99
CA ARG A 199 -6.97 5.35 18.25
C ARG A 199 -5.74 5.07 19.11
N LEU A 200 -5.15 3.90 18.89
CA LEU A 200 -3.90 3.52 19.55
C LEU A 200 -2.74 4.15 18.79
N ALA A 201 -1.84 4.77 19.54
CA ALA A 201 -0.65 5.40 19.01
C ALA A 201 0.56 5.10 19.89
N VAL A 202 1.73 5.08 19.26
CA VAL A 202 3.03 5.24 19.93
C VAL A 202 3.34 6.73 19.89
N THR A 203 3.53 7.33 21.06
CA THR A 203 3.70 8.78 21.18
C THR A 203 5.10 9.11 21.63
N VAL A 204 5.77 10.02 20.93
CA VAL A 204 6.96 10.69 21.46
C VAL A 204 6.57 12.07 21.97
N GLU A 205 6.78 12.29 23.26
CA GLU A 205 6.70 13.60 23.89
C GLU A 205 8.10 14.22 23.89
N MET A 206 8.23 15.44 23.38
CA MET A 206 9.48 16.18 23.31
C MET A 206 9.33 17.54 23.95
N GLU A 207 10.30 17.93 24.77
CA GLU A 207 10.48 19.31 25.19
C GLU A 207 11.56 19.96 24.31
N LEU A 208 11.22 21.09 23.71
CA LEU A 208 12.09 21.84 22.82
C LEU A 208 12.44 23.19 23.46
N HIS A 209 13.69 23.60 23.30
CA HIS A 209 14.16 24.96 23.56
C HIS A 209 14.63 25.58 22.24
N GLY A 210 13.81 26.46 21.66
CA GLY A 210 13.97 26.81 20.25
C GLY A 210 13.73 25.57 19.36
N ALA A 211 14.72 25.21 18.53
CA ALA A 211 14.67 24.02 17.68
C ALA A 211 15.41 22.80 18.29
N GLU A 212 16.02 22.96 19.46
CA GLU A 212 16.76 21.90 20.13
C GLU A 212 15.82 21.05 20.99
N VAL A 213 15.81 19.73 20.79
CA VAL A 213 15.12 18.79 21.67
C VAL A 213 15.97 18.58 22.92
N VAL A 214 15.50 19.06 24.06
CA VAL A 214 16.23 18.99 25.35
C VAL A 214 15.81 17.78 26.18
N LYS A 215 14.64 17.21 25.91
CA LYS A 215 14.12 16.01 26.57
C LYS A 215 13.15 15.27 25.66
N SER A 216 13.15 13.95 25.71
CA SER A 216 12.18 13.11 25.02
C SER A 216 11.74 11.93 25.87
N THR A 217 10.46 11.56 25.80
CA THR A 217 9.88 10.38 26.44
C THR A 217 8.98 9.66 25.43
N PHE A 218 9.01 8.33 25.42
CA PHE A 218 8.09 7.51 24.62
C PHE A 218 6.97 6.97 25.50
N HIS A 219 5.75 7.00 24.97
CA HIS A 219 4.52 6.48 25.57
C HIS A 219 3.87 5.46 24.63
#